data_AF-A0A4S4K4J2-F1
#
_entry.id   AF-A0A4S4K4J2-F1
#
_cell.length_a   1.000
_cell.length_b   1.000
_cell.length_c   1.000
_cell.angle_alpha   90.00
_cell.angle_beta   90.00
_cell.angle_gamma   90.00
#
_symmetry.space_group_name_H-M   'P 1'
#
loop_
_entity.id
_entity.type
_entity.pdbx_description
1 polymer ?
#
loop_
_entity_poly.entity_id
_entity_poly.type
_entity_poly.pdbx_seq_one_letter_code
_entity_poly.pdbx_strand_id
1 'polypeptide(L)'
;MLSSAELDSANANANANANAIFSTNPYDGHAALSPLEAEVLWEYAKLAQHAKILVTKTRQLSEEPDRRLLSQLRVLETKMGLVMTLFKASVWGVINEQPASEPSFSFDTTIDTTAQR
;
A
#
# COMPACT_ATOMS: atom_id res chain seq x y z
N MET A 1 0.03 -35.39 -6.94
CA MET A 1 0.77 -34.12 -6.82
C MET A 1 1.12 -33.68 -8.22
N LEU A 2 0.38 -32.75 -8.81
CA LEU A 2 0.64 -32.26 -10.17
C LEU A 2 1.92 -31.42 -10.14
N SER A 3 2.84 -31.71 -11.06
CA SER A 3 4.19 -31.13 -11.13
C SER A 3 4.13 -29.64 -11.47
N SER A 4 4.94 -28.80 -10.80
CA SER A 4 5.02 -27.35 -11.06
C SER A 4 5.36 -27.00 -12.52
N ALA A 5 6.01 -27.92 -13.26
CA ALA A 5 6.31 -27.76 -14.68
C ALA A 5 5.06 -27.90 -15.59
N GLU A 6 4.06 -28.66 -15.15
CA GLU A 6 2.81 -28.89 -15.89
C GLU A 6 1.86 -27.69 -15.76
N LEU A 7 1.90 -27.02 -14.60
CA LEU A 7 1.17 -25.78 -14.34
C LEU A 7 1.71 -24.60 -15.17
N ASP A 8 3.04 -24.53 -15.35
CA ASP A 8 3.69 -23.45 -16.10
C ASP A 8 3.47 -23.57 -17.61
N SER A 9 3.53 -24.81 -18.13
CA SER A 9 3.21 -25.10 -19.53
C SER A 9 1.73 -24.90 -19.86
N ALA A 10 0.81 -25.23 -18.94
CA ALA A 10 -0.61 -24.94 -19.09
C ALA A 10 -0.90 -23.42 -19.13
N ASN A 11 -0.20 -22.63 -18.33
CA ASN A 11 -0.34 -21.17 -18.30
C ASN A 11 0.23 -20.51 -19.57
N ALA A 12 1.35 -21.00 -20.08
CA ALA A 12 1.90 -20.57 -21.36
C ALA A 12 0.94 -20.87 -22.53
N ASN A 13 0.32 -22.04 -22.54
CA ASN A 13 -0.64 -22.45 -23.56
C ASN A 13 -1.95 -21.63 -23.50
N ALA A 14 -2.42 -21.29 -22.30
CA ALA A 14 -3.57 -20.41 -22.10
C ALA A 14 -3.30 -18.99 -22.63
N ASN A 15 -2.08 -18.46 -22.45
CA ASN A 15 -1.69 -17.17 -23.00
C ASN A 15 -1.52 -17.19 -24.52
N ALA A 16 -1.03 -18.29 -25.09
CA ALA A 16 -0.98 -18.48 -26.54
C ALA A 16 -2.39 -18.52 -27.16
N ASN A 17 -3.33 -19.24 -26.54
CA ASN A 17 -4.73 -19.31 -26.96
C ASN A 17 -5.43 -17.96 -26.82
N ALA A 18 -5.16 -17.20 -25.76
CA ALA A 18 -5.64 -15.83 -25.59
C ALA A 18 -5.19 -14.90 -26.73
N ASN A 19 -3.94 -15.04 -27.17
CA ASN A 19 -3.42 -14.26 -28.29
C ASN A 19 -3.99 -14.71 -29.64
N ALA A 20 -4.25 -16.00 -29.81
CA ALA A 20 -4.84 -16.57 -31.03
C ALA A 20 -6.26 -16.03 -31.30
N ILE A 21 -7.04 -15.74 -30.26
CA ILE A 21 -8.38 -15.14 -30.38
C ILE A 21 -8.31 -13.75 -31.04
N PHE A 22 -7.19 -13.03 -30.96
CA PHE A 22 -7.04 -11.72 -31.62
C PHE A 22 -6.59 -11.81 -33.08
N SER A 23 -5.95 -12.91 -33.49
CA SER A 23 -5.35 -13.05 -34.83
C SER A 23 -6.20 -13.83 -35.83
N THR A 24 -7.08 -14.71 -35.36
CA THR A 24 -7.90 -15.56 -36.23
C THR A 24 -9.28 -15.72 -35.63
N ASN A 25 -10.33 -15.54 -36.45
CA ASN A 25 -11.70 -15.77 -36.03
C ASN A 25 -11.99 -17.29 -35.97
N PRO A 26 -12.19 -17.89 -34.79
CA PRO A 26 -12.49 -19.32 -34.66
C PRO A 26 -13.92 -19.68 -35.07
N TYR A 27 -14.79 -18.68 -35.27
CA TYR A 27 -16.19 -18.87 -35.63
C TYR A 27 -16.45 -18.73 -37.14
N ASP A 28 -15.42 -18.41 -37.93
CA ASP A 28 -15.56 -18.24 -39.38
C ASP A 28 -15.85 -19.58 -40.08
N GLY A 29 -16.84 -19.61 -40.96
CA GLY A 29 -17.25 -20.82 -41.69
C GLY A 29 -18.07 -21.85 -40.90
N HIS A 30 -18.57 -21.54 -39.71
CA HIS A 30 -19.43 -22.45 -38.97
C HIS A 30 -20.79 -22.65 -39.67
N ALA A 31 -21.14 -23.89 -40.01
CA ALA A 31 -22.35 -24.23 -40.78
C ALA A 31 -23.69 -23.85 -40.12
N ALA A 32 -23.69 -23.49 -38.83
CA ALA A 32 -24.87 -23.10 -38.06
C ALA A 32 -24.94 -21.60 -37.76
N LEU A 33 -23.94 -20.82 -38.18
CA LEU A 33 -23.83 -19.39 -37.87
C LEU A 33 -23.86 -18.58 -39.16
N SER A 34 -24.66 -17.52 -39.16
CA SER A 34 -24.57 -16.50 -40.21
C SER A 34 -23.20 -15.80 -40.13
N PRO A 35 -22.60 -15.37 -41.24
CA PRO A 35 -21.30 -14.68 -41.23
C PRO A 35 -21.28 -13.47 -40.27
N LEU A 36 -22.41 -12.76 -40.13
CA LEU A 36 -22.54 -11.65 -39.17
C LEU A 36 -22.51 -12.12 -37.72
N GLU A 37 -23.16 -13.25 -37.41
CA GLU A 37 -23.20 -13.78 -36.04
C GLU A 37 -21.81 -14.25 -35.60
N ALA A 38 -21.07 -14.90 -36.50
CA ALA A 38 -19.70 -15.32 -36.25
C ALA A 38 -18.76 -14.12 -35.98
N GLU A 39 -18.91 -13.02 -36.72
CA GLU A 39 -18.14 -11.80 -36.50
C GLU A 39 -18.49 -11.16 -35.15
N VAL A 40 -19.77 -11.04 -34.83
CA VAL A 40 -20.23 -10.46 -33.56
C VAL A 40 -19.75 -11.29 -32.36
N LEU A 41 -19.88 -12.62 -32.41
CA LEU A 41 -19.36 -13.52 -31.37
C LEU A 41 -17.85 -13.39 -31.19
N TRP A 42 -17.11 -13.20 -32.29
CA TRP A 42 -15.68 -12.98 -32.24
C TRP A 42 -15.31 -11.63 -31.58
N GLU A 43 -16.04 -10.56 -31.90
CA GLU A 43 -15.87 -9.27 -31.24
C GLU A 43 -16.17 -9.33 -29.74
N TYR A 44 -17.23 -10.03 -29.34
CA TYR A 44 -17.53 -10.26 -27.92
C TYR A 44 -16.44 -11.08 -27.23
N ALA A 45 -15.89 -12.11 -27.89
CA ALA A 45 -14.79 -12.90 -27.35
C ALA A 45 -13.52 -12.04 -27.15
N LYS A 46 -13.21 -11.16 -28.11
CA LYS A 46 -12.11 -10.18 -27.98
C LYS A 46 -12.37 -9.25 -26.80
N LEU A 47 -13.56 -8.64 -26.71
CA LEU A 47 -13.91 -7.73 -25.62
C LEU A 47 -13.81 -8.39 -24.23
N ALA A 48 -14.34 -9.61 -24.08
CA ALA A 48 -14.25 -10.37 -22.83
C ALA A 48 -12.79 -10.62 -22.44
N GLN A 49 -11.92 -10.91 -23.40
CA GLN A 49 -10.50 -11.09 -23.17
C GLN A 49 -9.81 -9.77 -22.78
N HIS A 50 -10.14 -8.65 -23.45
CA HIS A 50 -9.67 -7.32 -23.05
C HIS A 50 -10.09 -6.96 -21.62
N ALA A 51 -11.34 -7.25 -21.24
CA ALA A 51 -11.84 -7.03 -19.89
C ALA A 51 -11.06 -7.85 -18.86
N LYS A 52 -10.77 -9.13 -19.15
CA LYS A 52 -9.95 -9.99 -18.29
C LYS A 52 -8.53 -9.46 -18.11
N ILE A 53 -7.90 -8.98 -19.19
CA ILE A 53 -6.58 -8.36 -19.14
C ILE A 53 -6.63 -7.09 -18.29
N LEU A 54 -7.64 -6.24 -18.47
CA LEU A 54 -7.80 -5.01 -17.71
C LEU A 54 -7.94 -5.30 -16.22
N VAL A 55 -8.83 -6.22 -15.83
CA VAL A 55 -9.00 -6.61 -14.41
C VAL A 55 -7.71 -7.15 -13.82
N THR A 56 -6.98 -7.99 -14.56
CA THR A 56 -5.69 -8.55 -14.11
C THR A 56 -4.65 -7.45 -13.92
N LYS A 57 -4.52 -6.53 -14.88
CA LYS A 57 -3.60 -5.39 -14.80
C LYS A 57 -3.98 -4.44 -13.68
N THR A 58 -5.27 -4.13 -13.50
CA THR A 58 -5.76 -3.29 -12.39
C THR A 58 -5.45 -3.92 -11.05
N ARG A 59 -5.61 -5.24 -10.91
CA ARG A 59 -5.25 -5.95 -9.68
C ARG A 59 -3.74 -5.88 -9.40
N GLN A 60 -2.91 -6.13 -10.41
CA GLN A 60 -1.45 -5.98 -10.28
C GLN A 60 -1.05 -4.56 -9.89
N LEU A 61 -1.63 -3.56 -10.57
CA LEU A 61 -1.43 -2.14 -10.27
C LEU A 61 -2.08 -1.70 -8.95
N SER A 62 -2.94 -2.49 -8.32
CA SER A 62 -3.47 -2.18 -6.99
C SER A 62 -2.58 -2.77 -5.90
N GLU A 63 -1.99 -3.95 -6.15
CA GLU A 63 -1.13 -4.66 -5.18
C GLU A 63 0.30 -4.09 -5.15
N GLU A 64 0.83 -3.62 -6.28
CA GLU A 64 2.20 -3.10 -6.41
C GLU A 64 2.44 -1.71 -5.77
N PRO A 65 1.60 -0.67 -5.98
CA PRO A 65 1.84 0.64 -5.38
C PRO A 65 1.65 0.60 -3.86
N ASP A 66 0.84 -0.33 -3.34
CA ASP A 66 0.59 -0.43 -1.91
C ASP A 66 1.87 -0.79 -1.14
N ARG A 67 2.67 -1.73 -1.67
CA ARG A 67 3.97 -2.09 -1.07
C ARG A 67 4.97 -0.94 -1.12
N ARG A 68 5.02 -0.20 -2.23
CA ARG A 68 5.94 0.92 -2.39
C ARG A 68 5.57 2.07 -1.46
N LEU A 69 4.30 2.44 -1.37
CA LEU A 69 3.82 3.50 -0.49
C LEU A 69 4.04 3.14 0.98
N LEU A 70 3.75 1.90 1.40
CA LEU A 70 4.00 1.45 2.77
C LEU A 70 5.48 1.49 3.15
N SER A 71 6.38 1.12 2.23
CA SER A 71 7.84 1.25 2.47
C SER A 71 8.28 2.71 2.64
N GLN A 72 7.72 3.62 1.85
CA GLN A 72 8.01 5.05 1.95
C GLN A 72 7.46 5.64 3.26
N LEU A 73 6.26 5.25 3.68
CA LEU A 73 5.68 5.65 4.96
C LEU A 73 6.54 5.19 6.14
N ARG A 74 7.00 3.94 6.14
CA ARG A 74 7.89 3.42 7.20
C ARG A 74 9.21 4.20 7.28
N VAL A 75 9.80 4.55 6.14
CA VAL A 75 11.01 5.40 6.10
C VAL A 75 10.71 6.80 6.66
N LEU A 76 9.54 7.35 6.34
CA LEU A 76 9.12 8.66 6.84
C LEU A 76 8.90 8.64 8.36
N GLU A 77 8.26 7.59 8.87
CA GLU A 77 8.02 7.36 10.30
C GLU A 77 9.33 7.33 11.09
N THR A 78 10.32 6.56 10.63
CA THR A 78 11.64 6.49 11.30
C THR A 78 12.33 7.86 11.32
N LYS A 79 12.26 8.60 10.21
CA LYS A 79 12.87 9.94 10.13
C LYS A 79 12.18 10.92 11.07
N MET A 80 10.85 10.94 11.10
CA MET A 80 10.10 11.84 11.97
C MET A 80 10.23 11.46 13.45
N GLY A 81 10.25 10.16 13.77
CA GLY A 81 10.52 9.67 15.13
C GLY A 81 11.89 10.07 15.65
N LEU A 82 12.92 10.01 14.80
CA LEU A 82 14.27 10.48 15.14
C LEU A 82 14.28 12.00 15.40
N VAL A 83 13.68 12.79 14.50
CA VAL A 83 13.60 14.26 14.64
C VAL A 83 12.85 14.65 15.92
N MET A 84 11.72 14.02 16.21
CA MET A 84 10.96 14.25 17.45
C MET A 84 11.79 13.90 18.68
N THR A 85 12.54 12.80 18.65
CA THR A 85 13.40 12.39 19.78
C THR A 85 14.53 13.39 19.99
N LEU A 86 15.21 13.80 18.93
CA LEU A 86 16.25 14.84 18.97
C LEU A 86 15.70 16.18 19.48
N PHE A 87 14.51 16.56 19.00
CA PHE A 87 13.83 17.77 19.45
C PHE A 87 13.50 17.70 20.95
N LYS A 88 12.92 16.58 21.42
CA LYS A 88 12.62 16.38 22.83
C LYS A 88 13.89 16.42 23.69
N ALA A 89 14.96 15.77 23.27
CA ALA A 89 16.24 15.79 23.98
C ALA A 89 16.84 17.21 24.02
N SER A 90 16.77 17.94 22.91
CA SER A 90 17.22 19.33 22.81
C SER A 90 16.45 20.26 23.76
N VAL A 91 15.12 20.17 23.75
CA VAL A 91 14.27 20.93 24.68
C VAL A 91 14.55 20.57 26.14
N TRP A 92 14.67 19.27 26.44
CA TRP A 92 14.95 18.82 27.80
C TRP A 92 16.33 19.29 28.28
N GLY A 93 17.34 19.29 27.39
CA GLY A 93 18.65 19.88 27.67
C GLY A 93 18.57 21.35 28.05
N VAL A 94 17.84 22.16 27.27
CA VAL A 94 17.67 23.59 27.54
C VAL A 94 16.89 23.86 28.83
N ILE A 95 15.83 23.08 29.11
CA ILE A 95 15.05 23.23 30.35
C ILE A 95 15.88 22.84 31.57
N ASN A 96 16.67 21.77 31.49
CA ASN A 96 17.50 21.31 32.59
C ASN A 96 18.71 22.21 32.85
N GLU A 97 19.19 22.93 31.83
CA GLU A 97 20.25 23.94 31.96
C GLU A 97 19.73 25.31 32.45
N GLN A 98 18.41 25.51 32.58
CA GLN A 98 17.95 26.64 33.37
C GLN A 98 18.43 26.42 34.80
N PRO A 99 19.30 27.29 35.36
CA PRO A 99 19.62 27.19 36.77
C PRO A 99 18.28 27.21 37.47
N ALA A 100 18.03 26.22 38.34
CA ALA A 100 16.87 26.21 39.21
C ALA A 100 16.69 27.64 39.68
N SER A 101 15.69 28.33 39.13
CA SER A 101 15.50 29.75 39.36
C SER A 101 15.08 29.78 40.81
N GLU A 102 16.08 29.92 41.69
CA GLU A 102 15.97 30.02 43.13
C GLU A 102 14.77 30.92 43.39
N PRO A 103 13.62 30.35 43.78
CA PRO A 103 12.56 31.19 44.24
C PRO A 103 13.04 31.53 45.64
N SER A 104 13.72 32.67 45.76
CA SER A 104 14.04 33.29 47.04
C SER A 104 12.73 33.69 47.72
N PHE A 105 11.99 32.70 48.23
CA PHE A 105 10.92 32.89 49.19
C PHE A 105 11.59 32.97 50.54
N SER A 106 11.92 34.19 50.94
CA SER A 106 12.12 34.52 52.35
C SER A 106 10.89 34.08 53.14
N PHE A 107 11.01 32.98 53.88
CA PHE A 107 10.03 32.56 54.87
C PHE A 107 10.16 33.51 56.07
N ASP A 108 9.30 34.52 56.10
CA ASP A 108 9.13 35.41 57.25
C ASP A 108 8.71 34.57 58.47
N THR A 109 9.63 34.45 59.43
CA THR A 109 9.40 33.73 60.68
C THR A 109 8.67 34.64 61.65
N THR A 110 7.40 34.89 61.39
CA THR A 110 6.50 35.61 62.30
C THR A 110 5.11 34.96 62.31
N ILE A 111 5.04 33.66 62.57
CA ILE A 111 3.80 33.03 63.05
C ILE A 111 3.91 32.88 64.56
N ASP A 112 3.26 33.84 65.18
CA ASP A 112 2.96 33.98 66.58
C ASP A 112 2.18 32.75 67.13
N THR A 113 2.35 32.54 68.45
CA THR A 113 1.45 31.83 69.35
C THR A 113 1.27 30.31 69.17
N THR A 114 2.11 29.51 69.84
CA THR A 114 1.70 28.21 70.39
C THR A 114 1.65 28.31 71.90
N ALA A 115 0.43 28.19 72.42
CA ALA A 115 0.12 28.02 73.83
C ALA A 115 0.86 26.80 74.41
N GLN A 116 1.68 27.05 75.42
CA GLN A 116 1.99 26.08 76.49
C GLN A 116 2.15 26.85 77.80
N ARG A 117 1.07 26.97 78.58
CA ARG A 117 1.04 26.58 79.99
C ARG A 117 -0.38 26.62 80.55
#